data_AF-A0A7S6LXQ4-F1
#
_entry.id   AF-A0A7S6LXQ4-F1
#
_cell.length_a   1.000
_cell.length_b   1.000
_cell.length_c   1.000
_cell.angle_alpha   90.00
_cell.angle_beta   90.00
_cell.angle_gamma   90.00
#
_symmetry.space_group_name_H-M   'P 1'
#
loop_
_entity.id
_entity.type
_entity.pdbx_description
1 polymer ?
#
loop_
_entity_poly.entity_id
_entity_poly.type
_entity_poly.pdbx_seq_one_letter_code
_entity_poly.pdbx_strand_id
1 'polypeptide(L)'
;MKTSFKRPFAQYVKKATKPLRLAIEDEVEMICETPEIGELKAGDLADVRVYKFRFNQQEYLIAYRSPTRNTPVEFMIIDFYQIGTHENFYDKLKQYLRHDKNPREI
;
A
#
# COMPACT_ATOMS: atom_id res chain seq x y z
N MET A 1 4.80 -15.96 -1.85
CA MET A 1 4.12 -14.69 -1.55
C MET A 1 3.79 -13.96 -2.85
N LYS A 2 2.60 -13.40 -2.95
CA LYS A 2 2.09 -12.68 -4.13
C LYS A 2 1.79 -11.23 -3.74
N THR A 3 1.73 -10.35 -4.74
CA THR A 3 1.31 -8.96 -4.55
C THR A 3 0.04 -8.68 -5.35
N SER A 4 -0.78 -7.78 -4.82
CA SER A 4 -1.94 -7.23 -5.50
C SER A 4 -1.87 -5.71 -5.43
N PHE A 5 -1.98 -5.05 -6.57
CA PHE A 5 -1.91 -3.59 -6.65
C PHE A 5 -3.31 -3.03 -6.93
N LYS A 6 -3.91 -2.39 -5.93
CA LYS A 6 -5.22 -1.75 -6.09
C LYS A 6 -5.13 -0.57 -7.04
N ARG A 7 -6.28 -0.18 -7.59
CA ARG A 7 -6.37 0.83 -8.64
C ARG A 7 -5.68 2.16 -8.28
N PRO A 8 -5.82 2.74 -7.08
CA PRO A 8 -5.14 4.00 -6.75
C PRO A 8 -3.61 3.87 -6.80
N PHE A 9 -3.08 2.78 -6.24
CA PHE A 9 -1.65 2.47 -6.29
C PHE A 9 -1.16 2.32 -7.74
N ALA A 10 -1.79 1.45 -8.52
CA ALA A 10 -1.38 1.18 -9.90
C ALA A 10 -1.46 2.44 -10.79
N GLN A 11 -2.48 3.28 -10.61
CA GLN A 11 -2.61 4.54 -11.34
C GLN A 11 -1.52 5.55 -10.98
N TYR A 12 -1.09 5.60 -9.73
CA TYR A 12 0.01 6.45 -9.30
C TYR A 12 1.33 6.01 -9.95
N VAL A 13 1.69 4.72 -9.81
CA VAL A 13 2.92 4.15 -10.35
C VAL A 13 3.00 4.31 -11.88
N LYS A 14 1.88 4.16 -12.58
CA LYS A 14 1.79 4.40 -14.02
C LYS A 14 2.15 5.84 -14.41
N LYS A 15 1.77 6.83 -13.59
CA LYS A 15 2.02 8.26 -13.82
C LYS A 15 3.38 8.73 -13.28
N ALA A 16 4.00 7.97 -12.38
CA ALA A 16 5.30 8.30 -11.83
C ALA A 16 6.38 8.34 -12.90
N THR A 17 7.37 9.22 -12.70
CA THR A 17 8.59 9.27 -13.52
C THR A 17 9.36 7.96 -13.38
N LYS A 18 10.21 7.63 -14.37
CA LYS A 18 11.00 6.39 -14.33
C LYS A 18 11.84 6.25 -13.04
N PRO A 19 12.56 7.29 -12.55
CA PRO A 19 13.33 7.17 -11.31
C PRO A 19 12.45 6.91 -10.08
N LEU A 20 11.32 7.61 -9.94
CA LEU A 20 10.40 7.39 -8.82
C LEU A 20 9.75 6.01 -8.91
N ARG A 21 9.41 5.54 -10.11
CA ARG A 21 8.85 4.19 -10.29
C ARG A 21 9.80 3.10 -9.81
N LEU A 22 11.08 3.18 -10.18
CA LEU A 22 12.10 2.23 -9.72
C LEU A 22 12.24 2.28 -8.20
N ALA A 23 12.30 3.47 -7.60
CA ALA A 23 12.31 3.59 -6.15
C ALA A 23 11.06 2.94 -5.51
N ILE A 24 9.87 3.11 -6.09
CA ILE A 24 8.66 2.46 -5.58
C ILE A 24 8.74 0.93 -5.69
N GLU A 25 9.31 0.40 -6.77
CA GLU A 25 9.52 -1.04 -6.96
C GLU A 25 10.47 -1.59 -5.89
N ASP A 26 11.59 -0.91 -5.62
CA ASP A 26 12.54 -1.28 -4.57
C ASP A 26 11.87 -1.31 -3.17
N GLU A 27 11.05 -0.29 -2.85
CA GLU A 27 10.33 -0.25 -1.57
C GLU A 27 9.22 -1.30 -1.48
N VAL A 28 8.59 -1.68 -2.60
CA VAL A 28 7.62 -2.78 -2.65
C VAL A 28 8.31 -4.11 -2.35
N GLU A 29 9.52 -4.33 -2.87
CA GLU A 29 10.33 -5.51 -2.55
C GLU A 29 10.70 -5.54 -1.07
N MET A 30 11.11 -4.43 -0.48
CA MET A 30 11.40 -4.33 0.95
C MET A 30 10.17 -4.65 1.82
N ILE A 31 8.99 -4.12 1.47
CA ILE A 31 7.74 -4.45 2.15
C ILE A 31 7.41 -5.93 2.00
N CYS A 32 7.71 -6.52 0.84
CA CYS A 32 7.52 -7.95 0.64
C CYS A 32 8.42 -8.77 1.58
N GLU A 33 9.70 -8.44 1.67
CA GLU A 33 10.63 -9.14 2.56
C GLU A 33 10.26 -9.00 4.04
N THR A 34 9.80 -7.80 4.44
CA THR A 34 9.40 -7.51 5.82
C THR A 34 8.00 -6.87 5.86
N PRO A 35 6.91 -7.65 5.77
CA PRO A 35 5.55 -7.10 5.72
C PRO A 35 5.13 -6.30 6.96
N GLU A 36 5.85 -6.46 8.06
CA GLU A 36 5.63 -5.76 9.34
C GLU A 36 6.33 -4.39 9.41
N ILE A 37 7.15 -4.01 8.42
CA ILE A 37 7.99 -2.79 8.42
C ILE A 37 7.17 -1.49 8.49
N GLY A 38 5.96 -1.49 7.94
CA GLY A 38 5.04 -0.37 8.02
C GLY A 38 4.31 -0.30 9.36
N GLU A 39 4.00 0.92 9.78
CA GLU A 39 3.25 1.21 11.00
C GLU A 39 1.79 0.76 10.85
N LEU A 40 1.35 -0.18 11.68
CA LEU A 40 -0.05 -0.61 11.73
C LEU A 40 -0.91 0.54 12.27
N LYS A 41 -1.94 0.91 11.51
CA LYS A 41 -2.86 1.98 11.88
C LYS A 41 -3.97 1.48 12.79
N ALA A 42 -4.73 2.41 13.35
CA ALA A 42 -5.85 2.16 14.25
C ALA A 42 -7.15 2.82 13.72
N GLY A 43 -8.28 2.55 14.37
CA GLY A 43 -9.58 3.12 14.02
C GLY A 43 -10.05 2.70 12.63
N ASP A 44 -10.48 3.66 11.80
CA ASP A 44 -10.98 3.42 10.43
C ASP A 44 -9.98 2.67 9.52
N LEU A 45 -8.70 2.64 9.90
CA LEU A 45 -7.60 2.02 9.16
C LEU A 45 -6.94 0.86 9.92
N ALA A 46 -7.63 0.25 10.89
CA ALA A 46 -7.06 -0.74 11.82
C ALA A 46 -6.39 -1.97 11.18
N ASP A 47 -6.70 -2.28 9.93
CA ASP A 47 -6.11 -3.40 9.18
C ASP A 47 -5.03 -2.98 8.18
N VAL A 48 -4.72 -1.68 8.08
CA VAL A 48 -3.77 -1.12 7.11
C VAL A 48 -2.45 -0.75 7.79
N ARG A 49 -1.35 -1.09 7.13
CA ARG A 49 -0.01 -0.59 7.44
C ARG A 49 0.37 0.56 6.52
N VAL A 50 1.10 1.52 7.06
CA VAL A 50 1.69 2.62 6.29
C VAL A 50 3.19 2.59 6.45
N TYR A 51 3.88 2.35 5.35
CA TYR A 51 5.34 2.46 5.26
C TYR A 51 5.72 3.81 4.63
N LYS A 52 6.77 4.45 5.15
CA LYS A 52 7.24 5.76 4.70
C LYS A 52 8.65 5.64 4.15
N PHE A 53 8.89 6.27 3.00
CA PHE A 53 10.22 6.36 2.41
C PHE A 53 10.47 7.76 1.85
N ARG A 54 11.73 8.11 1.58
CA ARG A 54 12.12 9.40 1.01
C ARG A 54 12.74 9.22 -0.36
N PHE A 55 12.33 10.06 -1.30
CA PHE A 55 12.91 10.13 -2.63
C PHE A 55 13.03 11.60 -3.05
N ASN A 56 14.23 12.05 -3.42
CA ASN A 56 14.52 13.44 -3.79
C ASN A 56 13.97 14.49 -2.80
N GLN A 57 14.27 14.32 -1.51
CA GLN A 57 13.83 15.22 -0.42
C GLN A 57 12.31 15.24 -0.17
N GLN A 58 11.53 14.44 -0.90
CA GLN A 58 10.09 14.28 -0.69
C GLN A 58 9.80 12.98 0.06
N GLU A 59 8.96 13.04 1.09
CA GLU A 59 8.46 11.86 1.80
C GLU A 59 7.20 11.32 1.10
N TYR A 60 7.19 9.99 0.91
CA TYR A 60 6.11 9.23 0.31
C TYR A 60 5.61 8.17 1.29
N LEU A 61 4.35 7.81 1.16
CA LEU A 61 3.65 6.84 1.98
C LEU A 61 3.12 5.74 1.09
N ILE A 62 3.30 4.49 1.51
CA ILE A 62 2.68 3.30 0.91
C ILE A 62 1.72 2.71 1.92
N ALA A 63 0.43 2.64 1.57
CA ALA A 63 -0.59 1.94 2.33
C ALA A 63 -0.76 0.52 1.79
N TYR A 64 -0.65 -0.47 2.66
CA TYR A 64 -0.78 -1.88 2.30
C TYR A 64 -1.36 -2.72 3.44
N ARG A 65 -1.80 -3.94 3.14
CA ARG A 65 -2.19 -4.94 4.15
C ARG A 65 -1.20 -6.10 4.13
N SER A 66 -0.63 -6.42 5.29
CA SER A 66 0.27 -7.56 5.46
C SER A 66 -0.51 -8.88 5.55
N PRO A 67 0.08 -10.02 5.14
CA PRO A 67 -0.52 -11.33 5.36
C PRO A 67 -0.75 -11.60 6.86
N THR A 68 -1.74 -12.41 7.19
CA THR A 68 -1.93 -12.92 8.55
C THR A 68 -0.79 -13.86 8.95
N ARG A 69 -0.38 -13.82 10.22
CA ARG A 69 0.80 -14.54 10.76
C ARG A 69 0.76 -16.07 10.62
N ASN A 70 -0.39 -16.65 10.26
CA ASN A 70 -0.59 -18.09 10.11
C ASN A 70 -0.94 -18.51 8.67
N THR A 71 -0.81 -17.61 7.70
CA THR A 71 -1.06 -17.93 6.29
C THR A 71 0.12 -18.70 5.71
N PRO A 72 -0.07 -19.88 5.07
CA PRO A 72 1.02 -20.56 4.38
C PRO A 72 1.65 -19.68 3.30
N VAL A 73 2.97 -19.80 3.09
CA VAL A 73 3.75 -18.92 2.21
C VAL A 73 3.20 -18.83 0.78
N GLU A 74 2.61 -19.92 0.28
CA GLU A 74 1.96 -19.99 -1.04
C GLU A 74 0.68 -19.14 -1.16
N PHE A 75 0.02 -18.87 -0.03
CA PHE A 75 -1.20 -18.06 0.08
C PHE A 75 -0.97 -16.66 0.64
N MET A 76 0.27 -16.31 1.02
CA MET A 76 0.58 -14.96 1.48
C MET A 76 0.40 -13.96 0.34
N ILE A 77 -0.50 -13.00 0.51
CA ILE A 77 -0.75 -11.90 -0.41
C ILE A 77 -0.56 -10.57 0.33
N ILE A 78 0.18 -9.64 -0.28
CA ILE A 78 0.20 -8.24 0.15
C ILE A 78 -0.65 -7.42 -0.81
N ASP A 79 -1.68 -6.78 -0.27
CA ASP A 79 -2.51 -5.83 -1.01
C ASP A 79 -1.96 -4.42 -0.83
N PHE A 80 -1.45 -3.82 -1.91
CA PHE A 80 -1.00 -2.42 -1.96
C PHE A 80 -2.15 -1.52 -2.40
N TYR A 81 -2.60 -0.63 -1.51
CA TYR A 81 -3.81 0.18 -1.69
C TYR A 81 -3.54 1.53 -2.33
N GLN A 82 -2.57 2.26 -1.80
CA GLN A 82 -2.32 3.65 -2.19
C GLN A 82 -0.86 4.02 -1.98
N ILE A 83 -0.34 4.85 -2.86
CA ILE A 83 0.94 5.54 -2.70
C ILE A 83 0.77 7.03 -3.00
N GLY A 84 1.50 7.89 -2.30
CA GLY A 84 1.54 9.32 -2.54
C GLY A 84 2.29 10.09 -1.45
N THR A 85 2.26 11.41 -1.52
CA THR A 85 2.74 12.30 -0.45
C THR A 85 1.68 12.42 0.66
N HIS A 86 1.98 13.10 1.77
CA HIS A 86 1.06 13.26 2.90
C HIS A 86 -0.26 13.96 2.57
N GLU A 87 -0.25 14.88 1.60
CA GLU A 87 -1.41 15.74 1.33
C GLU A 87 -2.63 14.91 0.91
N ASN A 88 -3.69 14.98 1.72
CA ASN A 88 -4.95 14.23 1.53
C ASN A 88 -4.79 12.70 1.47
N PHE A 89 -3.64 12.14 1.87
CA PHE A 89 -3.36 10.71 1.75
C PHE A 89 -4.37 9.85 2.51
N TYR A 90 -4.52 10.13 3.81
CA TYR A 90 -5.38 9.33 4.68
C TYR A 90 -6.86 9.46 4.34
N ASP A 91 -7.31 10.64 3.89
CA ASP A 91 -8.71 10.85 3.52
C ASP A 91 -9.06 10.10 2.22
N LYS A 92 -8.20 10.17 1.20
CA LYS A 92 -8.36 9.37 -0.02
C LYS A 92 -8.31 7.87 0.26
N LEU A 93 -7.41 7.44 1.16
CA LEU A 93 -7.30 6.03 1.56
C LEU A 93 -8.57 5.56 2.26
N LYS A 94 -9.07 6.30 3.26
CA LYS A 94 -10.34 5.99 3.95
C LYS A 94 -11.51 5.97 2.97
N GLN A 95 -11.58 6.91 2.03
CA GLN A 95 -12.61 6.93 1.00
C GLN A 95 -12.55 5.68 0.11
N TYR A 96 -11.37 5.32 -0.38
CA TYR A 96 -11.19 4.11 -1.18
C TYR A 96 -11.64 2.86 -0.43
N LEU A 97 -11.19 2.68 0.82
CA LEU A 97 -11.52 1.50 1.63
C LEU A 97 -13.01 1.39 1.96
N ARG A 98 -13.70 2.53 2.14
CA ARG A 98 -15.17 2.53 2.32
C ARG A 98 -15.89 2.01 1.09
N HIS A 99 -15.43 2.35 -0.11
CA HIS A 99 -16.00 1.85 -1.36
C HIS A 99 -15.61 0.41 -1.66
N ASP A 100 -14.38 0.01 -1.33
CA ASP A 100 -13.84 -1.35 -1.54
C ASP A 100 -14.56 -2.39 -0.66
N LYS A 101 -14.94 -2.02 0.58
CA LYS A 101 -15.71 -2.87 1.50
C LYS A 101 -17.16 -3.13 1.08
N ASN A 102 -17.64 -2.48 0.02
CA ASN A 102 -18.98 -2.67 -0.52
C ASN A 102 -18.86 -3.28 -1.92
N PRO A 103 -18.55 -4.59 -2.05
CA PRO A 103 -18.62 -5.22 -3.36
C PRO A 103 -20.06 -5.03 -3.82
N ARG A 104 -20.24 -4.41 -4.99
CA ARG A 104 -21.55 -4.32 -5.63
C ARG A 104 -22.11 -5.75 -5.64
N GLU A 105 -23.16 -5.98 -4.87
CA GLU A 105 -24.01 -7.16 -5.05
C GLU A 105 -24.55 -7.07 -6.47
N ILE A 106 -24.09 -7.97 -7.33
CA ILE A 106 -24.65 -8.24 -8.65
C ILE A 106 -25.06 -9.70 -8.66
#